data_AF-A0A9D8WKK1-F1
#
_entry.id   AF-A0A9D8WKK1-F1
#
_cell.length_a   1.000
_cell.length_b   1.000
_cell.length_c   1.000
_cell.angle_alpha   90.00
_cell.angle_beta   90.00
_cell.angle_gamma   90.00
#
_symmetry.space_group_name_H-M   'P 1'
#
loop_
_entity.id
_entity.type
_entity.pdbx_description
1 polymer ?
#
loop_
_entity_poly.entity_id
_entity_poly.type
_entity_poly.pdbx_seq_one_letter_code
_entity_poly.pdbx_strand_id
1 'polypeptide(L)'
;MGVSTQKLAEEAPDLAAEIETYHPLRSAELVAALQLEPGLLGNNLRIDALAQLCVALGKGRRRPSEKTINRWFQRLDDTHAGLYEDPPEGLFVGLIRCSHGEFMVLEGAWESPIFYLQRFVDIVDGMPDERDFAPIKEAVFNALRISNEICRRARLARYEAGTGSNAEELPKSVLRHLRRRSQALTFTKKQLEEIGVDPDSISVFVGVPETYEGLLREPMGGSSLDRFPFVLGNQGLTCLMPNAISLAIRRFIIESALGSDNE
;
A
#
# COMPACT_ATOMS: atom_id res chain seq x y z
N MET A 1 -13.69 14.44 7.23
CA MET A 1 -13.01 15.47 6.40
C MET A 1 -11.72 14.81 5.96
N GLY A 2 -11.57 14.44 4.68
CA GLY A 2 -10.46 13.60 4.24
C GLY A 2 -9.13 14.36 4.15
N VAL A 3 -8.02 13.65 4.35
CA VAL A 3 -6.67 14.18 4.07
C VAL A 3 -6.51 14.32 2.55
N SER A 4 -6.05 15.49 2.11
CA SER A 4 -5.89 15.83 0.69
C SER A 4 -4.42 16.00 0.37
N THR A 5 -3.93 15.21 -0.59
CA THR A 5 -2.53 15.25 -1.04
C THR A 5 -2.15 16.63 -1.58
N GLN A 6 -3.07 17.32 -2.27
CA GLN A 6 -2.88 18.71 -2.70
C GLN A 6 -2.71 19.65 -1.51
N LYS A 7 -3.61 19.58 -0.51
CA LYS A 7 -3.53 20.44 0.68
C LYS A 7 -2.23 20.20 1.45
N LEU A 8 -1.73 18.96 1.50
CA LEU A 8 -0.43 18.66 2.10
C LEU A 8 0.73 19.32 1.35
N ALA A 9 0.70 19.32 0.02
CA ALA A 9 1.71 20.01 -0.78
C ALA A 9 1.67 21.54 -0.57
N GLU A 10 0.48 22.11 -0.30
CA GLU A 10 0.29 23.52 0.04
C GLU A 10 0.77 23.86 1.47
N GLU A 11 0.56 22.96 2.44
CA GLU A 11 1.01 23.11 3.84
C GLU A 11 2.53 22.93 3.98
N ALA A 12 3.16 22.11 3.14
CA ALA A 12 4.59 21.81 3.15
C ALA A 12 5.25 22.04 1.77
N PRO A 13 5.28 23.29 1.26
CA PRO A 13 5.76 23.59 -0.09
C PRO A 13 7.24 23.25 -0.29
N ASP A 14 8.07 23.42 0.76
CA ASP A 14 9.49 23.04 0.72
C ASP A 14 9.70 21.53 0.63
N LEU A 15 8.79 20.74 1.21
CA LEU A 15 8.80 19.27 1.06
C LEU A 15 8.40 18.89 -0.36
N ALA A 16 7.31 19.48 -0.86
CA ALA A 16 6.83 19.24 -2.22
C ALA A 16 7.93 19.53 -3.26
N ALA A 17 8.57 20.71 -3.19
CA ALA A 17 9.66 21.10 -4.07
C ALA A 17 10.88 20.16 -3.96
N GLU A 18 11.19 19.67 -2.75
CA GLU A 18 12.28 18.71 -2.58
C GLU A 18 11.95 17.36 -3.24
N ILE A 19 10.73 16.85 -3.07
CA ILE A 19 10.28 15.57 -3.64
C ILE A 19 10.36 15.58 -5.17
N GLU A 20 10.05 16.70 -5.83
CA GLU A 20 10.13 16.80 -7.31
C GLU A 20 11.49 16.40 -7.88
N THR A 21 12.57 16.58 -7.10
CA THR A 21 13.94 16.26 -7.52
C THR A 21 14.28 14.76 -7.49
N TYR A 22 13.40 13.94 -6.93
CA TYR A 22 13.59 12.49 -6.77
C TYR A 22 12.69 11.68 -7.70
N HIS A 23 13.10 10.43 -7.93
CA HIS A 23 12.36 9.48 -8.74
C HIS A 23 11.08 9.05 -8.00
N PRO A 24 9.90 9.12 -8.64
CA PRO A 24 8.62 8.93 -7.95
C PRO A 24 8.51 7.53 -7.33
N LEU A 25 8.58 6.48 -8.16
CA LEU A 25 8.38 5.10 -7.70
C LEU A 25 9.46 4.60 -6.72
N ARG A 26 10.74 4.97 -6.93
CA ARG A 26 11.83 4.58 -6.01
C ARG A 26 11.76 5.30 -4.67
N SER A 27 11.16 6.48 -4.62
CA SER A 27 10.91 7.21 -3.38
C SER A 27 9.73 6.58 -2.65
N ALA A 28 8.62 6.35 -3.36
CA ALA A 28 7.44 5.67 -2.83
C ALA A 28 7.77 4.27 -2.30
N GLU A 29 8.59 3.46 -2.99
CA GLU A 29 9.05 2.13 -2.52
C GLU A 29 9.74 2.21 -1.15
N LEU A 30 10.59 3.22 -0.92
CA LEU A 30 11.25 3.40 0.37
C LEU A 30 10.28 3.85 1.46
N VAL A 31 9.31 4.71 1.12
CA VAL A 31 8.29 5.18 2.06
C VAL A 31 7.34 4.05 2.43
N ALA A 32 6.84 3.31 1.44
CA ALA A 32 5.98 2.14 1.61
C ALA A 32 6.60 1.07 2.52
N ALA A 33 7.93 0.95 2.53
CA ALA A 33 8.62 0.03 3.43
C ALA A 33 8.42 0.40 4.92
N LEU A 34 8.10 1.65 5.26
CA LEU A 34 7.76 2.06 6.62
C LEU A 34 6.44 1.44 7.09
N GLN A 35 5.51 1.16 6.17
CA GLN A 35 4.23 0.48 6.48
C GLN A 35 4.43 -0.97 6.93
N LEU A 36 5.66 -1.51 6.88
CA LEU A 36 6.01 -2.84 7.37
C LEU A 36 6.60 -2.80 8.79
N GLU A 37 6.59 -1.64 9.46
CA GLU A 37 7.05 -1.47 10.84
C GLU A 37 5.85 -1.37 11.81
N PRO A 38 5.61 -2.37 12.66
CA PRO A 38 4.49 -2.36 13.61
C PRO A 38 4.49 -1.16 14.55
N GLY A 39 5.68 -0.66 14.89
CA GLY A 39 5.89 0.52 15.74
C GLY A 39 5.47 1.86 15.11
N LEU A 40 5.12 1.86 13.82
CA LEU A 40 4.72 3.05 13.07
C LEU A 40 3.24 3.01 12.65
N LEU A 41 2.42 2.10 13.21
CA LEU A 41 1.00 2.01 12.86
C LEU A 41 0.25 3.31 13.13
N GLY A 42 0.52 3.97 14.26
CA GLY A 42 -0.03 5.30 14.58
C GLY A 42 0.43 6.40 13.62
N ASN A 43 1.50 6.17 12.85
CA ASN A 43 2.05 7.12 11.89
C ASN A 43 1.67 6.84 10.43
N ASN A 44 0.71 5.95 10.20
CA ASN A 44 0.38 5.50 8.85
C ASN A 44 -0.15 6.63 7.96
N LEU A 45 -0.83 7.62 8.52
CA LEU A 45 -1.40 8.71 7.73
C LEU A 45 -0.31 9.53 7.06
N ARG A 46 0.76 9.90 7.78
CA ARG A 46 1.93 10.55 7.19
C ARG A 46 2.69 9.66 6.21
N ILE A 47 2.79 8.36 6.50
CA ILE A 47 3.48 7.42 5.61
C ILE A 47 2.72 7.29 4.27
N ASP A 48 1.41 7.12 4.32
CA ASP A 48 0.53 7.03 3.15
C ASP A 48 0.57 8.34 2.35
N ALA A 49 0.48 9.47 3.04
CA ALA A 49 0.59 10.80 2.45
C ALA A 49 1.92 10.99 1.73
N LEU A 50 3.03 10.60 2.37
CA LEU A 50 4.35 10.75 1.79
C LEU A 50 4.54 9.84 0.57
N ALA A 51 3.97 8.63 0.57
CA ALA A 51 3.98 7.74 -0.59
C ALA A 51 3.21 8.36 -1.76
N GLN A 52 2.02 8.92 -1.52
CA GLN A 52 1.25 9.61 -2.54
C GLN A 52 1.96 10.86 -3.07
N LEU A 53 2.54 11.70 -2.21
CA LEU A 53 3.33 12.87 -2.62
C LEU A 53 4.53 12.46 -3.49
N CYS A 54 5.22 11.36 -3.14
CA CYS A 54 6.32 10.84 -3.93
C CYS A 54 5.88 10.47 -5.35
N VAL A 55 4.76 9.76 -5.49
CA VAL A 55 4.24 9.36 -6.81
C VAL A 55 3.71 10.56 -7.59
N ALA A 56 2.97 11.46 -6.95
CA ALA A 56 2.31 12.60 -7.59
C ALA A 56 3.26 13.72 -8.02
N LEU A 57 4.33 13.97 -7.24
CA LEU A 57 5.21 15.12 -7.46
C LEU A 57 6.58 14.74 -8.02
N GLY A 58 7.05 13.51 -7.80
CA GLY A 58 8.39 13.08 -8.18
C GLY A 58 8.63 13.14 -9.69
N LYS A 59 9.61 13.93 -10.14
CA LYS A 59 9.99 14.11 -11.55
C LYS A 59 11.46 13.78 -11.82
N GLY A 60 12.21 13.44 -10.78
CA GLY A 60 13.64 13.22 -10.83
C GLY A 60 14.04 11.78 -11.19
N ARG A 61 15.35 11.52 -11.07
CA ARG A 61 15.94 10.19 -11.30
C ARG A 61 16.65 9.61 -10.07
N ARG A 62 16.85 10.44 -9.05
CA ARG A 62 17.59 10.09 -7.82
C ARG A 62 16.69 9.32 -6.87
N ARG A 63 17.26 8.33 -6.16
CA ARG A 63 16.60 7.67 -5.03
C ARG A 63 16.94 8.43 -3.74
N PRO A 64 15.99 8.70 -2.85
CA PRO A 64 16.28 9.38 -1.59
C PRO A 64 17.11 8.52 -0.64
N SER A 65 17.84 9.19 0.25
CA SER A 65 18.55 8.54 1.35
C SER A 65 17.63 8.31 2.55
N GLU A 66 18.03 7.46 3.50
CA GLU A 66 17.34 7.25 4.78
C GLU A 66 17.19 8.56 5.56
N LYS A 67 18.23 9.41 5.54
CA LYS A 67 18.19 10.74 6.17
C LYS A 67 17.19 11.67 5.48
N THR A 68 17.05 11.54 4.16
CA THR A 68 16.04 12.26 3.38
C THR A 68 14.63 11.81 3.76
N ILE A 69 14.38 10.50 3.81
CA ILE A 69 13.08 9.94 4.22
C ILE A 69 12.71 10.39 5.65
N ASN A 70 13.64 10.34 6.60
CA ASN A 70 13.39 10.82 7.96
C ASN A 70 13.00 12.30 8.00
N ARG A 71 13.71 13.15 7.26
CA ARG A 71 13.39 14.59 7.19
C ARG A 71 12.01 14.81 6.57
N TRP A 72 11.65 14.06 5.53
CA TRP A 72 10.34 14.17 4.90
C TRP A 72 9.22 13.79 5.86
N PHE A 73 9.38 12.68 6.58
CA PHE A 73 8.45 12.22 7.60
C PHE A 73 8.23 13.27 8.71
N GLN A 74 9.32 13.86 9.22
CA GLN A 74 9.27 14.94 10.23
C GLN A 74 8.53 16.18 9.71
N ARG A 75 8.72 16.55 8.44
CA ARG A 75 8.06 17.74 7.85
C ARG A 75 6.55 17.60 7.73
N LEU A 76 6.01 16.40 7.81
CA LEU A 76 4.56 16.18 7.80
C LEU A 76 3.95 16.21 9.21
N ASP A 77 4.76 16.30 10.28
CA ASP A 77 4.27 16.31 11.67
C ASP A 77 3.34 17.50 11.95
N ASP A 78 3.73 18.70 11.50
CA ASP A 78 2.96 19.94 11.65
C ASP A 78 1.80 20.10 10.63
N THR A 79 1.66 19.15 9.70
CA THR A 79 0.59 19.18 8.69
C THR A 79 -0.65 18.47 9.20
N HIS A 80 -1.78 18.62 8.51
CA HIS A 80 -2.98 17.87 8.90
C HIS A 80 -2.79 16.34 8.84
N ALA A 81 -1.81 15.82 8.09
CA ALA A 81 -1.49 14.39 8.13
C ALA A 81 -0.88 13.96 9.47
N GLY A 82 -0.07 14.79 10.13
CA GLY A 82 0.45 14.50 11.47
C GLY A 82 -0.57 14.80 12.58
N LEU A 83 -1.33 15.88 12.44
CA LEU A 83 -2.31 16.31 13.43
C LEU A 83 -3.55 15.41 13.54
N TYR A 84 -3.85 14.61 12.51
CA TYR A 84 -4.99 13.68 12.48
C TYR A 84 -4.58 12.23 12.76
N GLU A 85 -3.32 11.98 13.13
CA GLU A 85 -2.88 10.65 13.56
C GLU A 85 -3.40 10.36 14.97
N ASP A 86 -4.07 9.23 15.11
CA ASP A 86 -4.50 8.68 16.40
C ASP A 86 -3.64 7.47 16.78
N PRO A 87 -3.51 7.16 18.09
CA PRO A 87 -2.85 5.95 18.53
C PRO A 87 -3.42 4.69 17.86
N PRO A 88 -2.62 3.64 17.65
CA PRO A 88 -3.11 2.42 17.01
C PRO A 88 -4.21 1.74 17.85
N GLU A 89 -5.40 1.58 17.27
CA GLU A 89 -6.56 0.95 17.94
C GLU A 89 -6.80 -0.52 17.56
N GLY A 90 -5.92 -1.11 16.74
CA GLY A 90 -6.16 -2.41 16.09
C GLY A 90 -4.93 -3.31 15.96
N LEU A 91 -5.09 -4.37 15.16
CA LEU A 91 -3.95 -5.21 14.79
C LEU A 91 -3.11 -4.47 13.75
N PHE A 92 -1.83 -4.84 13.69
CA PHE A 92 -0.97 -4.46 12.58
C PHE A 92 -1.15 -5.45 11.41
N VAL A 93 -1.26 -6.74 11.74
CA VAL A 93 -1.41 -7.84 10.78
C VAL A 93 -2.64 -8.65 11.12
N GLY A 94 -3.61 -8.64 10.21
CA GLY A 94 -4.77 -9.52 10.25
C GLY A 94 -4.55 -10.82 9.49
N LEU A 95 -5.56 -11.69 9.56
CA LEU A 95 -5.66 -12.90 8.74
C LEU A 95 -6.96 -12.91 7.95
N ILE A 96 -6.83 -13.25 6.67
CA ILE A 96 -7.94 -13.63 5.80
C ILE A 96 -7.91 -15.14 5.62
N ARG A 97 -9.06 -15.80 5.79
CA ARG A 97 -9.21 -17.25 5.67
C ARG A 97 -10.18 -17.60 4.56
N CYS A 98 -9.84 -18.57 3.73
CA CYS A 98 -10.73 -19.10 2.70
C CYS A 98 -10.34 -20.54 2.37
N SER A 99 -11.01 -21.15 1.37
CA SER A 99 -10.68 -22.49 0.87
C SER A 99 -9.24 -22.63 0.35
N HIS A 100 -8.59 -21.51 0.02
CA HIS A 100 -7.20 -21.45 -0.46
C HIS A 100 -6.17 -21.30 0.67
N GLY A 101 -6.59 -21.26 1.93
CA GLY A 101 -5.72 -21.17 3.10
C GLY A 101 -5.87 -19.87 3.88
N GLU A 102 -4.76 -19.45 4.52
CA GLU A 102 -4.70 -18.25 5.35
C GLU A 102 -3.70 -17.24 4.77
N PHE A 103 -4.10 -15.98 4.64
CA PHE A 103 -3.28 -14.90 4.12
C PHE A 103 -3.12 -13.80 5.16
N MET A 104 -1.87 -13.43 5.46
CA MET A 104 -1.56 -12.24 6.25
C MET A 104 -1.80 -10.97 5.43
N VAL A 105 -2.50 -10.01 6.03
CA VAL A 105 -2.81 -8.72 5.42
C VAL A 105 -2.55 -7.61 6.43
N LEU A 106 -1.96 -6.51 5.98
CA LEU A 106 -1.73 -5.34 6.83
C LEU A 106 -3.03 -4.56 7.04
N GLU A 107 -3.22 -4.06 8.25
CA GLU A 107 -4.42 -3.29 8.61
C GLU A 107 -4.39 -1.90 7.95
N GLY A 108 -3.33 -1.13 8.19
CA GLY A 108 -3.25 0.27 7.73
C GLY A 108 -4.00 1.22 8.67
N ALA A 109 -4.40 2.39 8.17
CA ALA A 109 -5.16 3.39 8.93
C ALA A 109 -6.69 3.29 8.71
N TRP A 110 -7.16 2.19 8.11
CA TRP A 110 -8.57 2.03 7.75
C TRP A 110 -9.38 1.47 8.92
N GLU A 111 -10.67 1.80 8.98
CA GLU A 111 -11.57 1.19 9.94
C GLU A 111 -11.88 -0.27 9.56
N SER A 112 -11.47 -1.20 10.42
CA SER A 112 -11.81 -2.63 10.32
C SER A 112 -11.55 -3.29 8.94
N PRO A 113 -10.42 -3.02 8.25
CA PRO A 113 -10.20 -3.44 6.87
C PRO A 113 -10.12 -4.96 6.73
N ILE A 114 -9.64 -5.65 7.77
CA ILE A 114 -9.56 -7.11 7.82
C ILE A 114 -10.96 -7.73 7.89
N PHE A 115 -11.84 -7.17 8.74
CA PHE A 115 -13.23 -7.63 8.84
C PHE A 115 -13.96 -7.48 7.50
N TYR A 116 -13.88 -6.31 6.88
CA TYR A 116 -14.55 -6.08 5.61
C TYR A 116 -13.96 -6.95 4.51
N LEU A 117 -12.63 -7.02 4.39
CA LEU A 117 -11.98 -7.85 3.39
C LEU A 117 -12.40 -9.33 3.51
N GLN A 118 -12.52 -9.85 4.74
CA GLN A 118 -12.99 -11.21 4.95
C GLN A 118 -14.39 -11.42 4.35
N ARG A 119 -15.32 -10.48 4.51
CA ARG A 119 -16.67 -10.58 3.90
C ARG A 119 -16.62 -10.64 2.38
N PHE A 120 -15.78 -9.81 1.77
CA PHE A 120 -15.60 -9.82 0.31
C PHE A 120 -14.97 -11.12 -0.18
N VAL A 121 -13.99 -11.64 0.56
CA VAL A 121 -13.34 -12.91 0.24
C VAL A 121 -14.27 -14.09 0.43
N ASP A 122 -15.13 -14.10 1.46
CA ASP A 122 -16.16 -15.12 1.66
C ASP A 122 -17.09 -15.23 0.43
N ILE A 123 -17.45 -14.09 -0.17
CA ILE A 123 -18.27 -14.04 -1.39
C ILE A 123 -17.50 -14.64 -2.57
N VAL A 124 -16.28 -14.15 -2.82
CA VAL A 124 -15.45 -14.61 -3.96
C VAL A 124 -15.10 -16.10 -3.85
N ASP A 125 -14.82 -16.58 -2.65
CA ASP A 125 -14.52 -17.99 -2.38
C ASP A 125 -15.71 -18.91 -2.70
N GLY A 126 -16.93 -18.43 -2.44
CA GLY A 126 -18.18 -19.12 -2.75
C GLY A 126 -18.67 -18.99 -4.20
N MET A 127 -18.03 -18.17 -5.05
CA MET A 127 -18.41 -18.05 -6.46
C MET A 127 -18.10 -19.34 -7.25
N PRO A 128 -18.92 -19.70 -8.26
CA PRO A 128 -18.65 -20.83 -9.14
C PRO A 128 -17.29 -20.73 -9.84
N ASP A 129 -16.67 -21.86 -10.12
CA ASP A 129 -15.43 -21.94 -10.91
C ASP A 129 -15.75 -21.91 -12.43
N GLU A 130 -16.54 -20.92 -12.84
CA GLU A 130 -16.99 -20.71 -14.21
C GLU A 130 -16.21 -19.56 -14.89
N ARG A 131 -16.28 -19.48 -16.22
CA ARG A 131 -15.44 -18.56 -17.03
C ARG A 131 -15.49 -17.10 -16.57
N ASP A 132 -16.65 -16.62 -16.15
CA ASP A 132 -16.83 -15.19 -15.84
C ASP A 132 -16.32 -14.83 -14.43
N PHE A 133 -16.34 -15.79 -13.50
CA PHE A 133 -15.88 -15.58 -12.12
C PHE A 133 -14.42 -15.99 -11.90
N ALA A 134 -13.89 -16.91 -12.71
CA ALA A 134 -12.52 -17.39 -12.58
C ALA A 134 -11.47 -16.25 -12.58
N PRO A 135 -11.53 -15.24 -13.48
CA PRO A 135 -10.58 -14.12 -13.45
C PRO A 135 -10.67 -13.28 -12.17
N ILE A 136 -11.88 -13.10 -11.62
CA ILE A 136 -12.09 -12.35 -10.37
C ILE A 136 -11.45 -13.12 -9.20
N LYS A 137 -11.75 -14.42 -9.09
CA LYS A 137 -11.18 -15.30 -8.05
C LYS A 137 -9.66 -15.29 -8.13
N GLU A 138 -9.11 -15.47 -9.33
CA GLU A 138 -7.67 -15.53 -9.56
C GLU A 138 -6.98 -14.22 -9.16
N ALA A 139 -7.49 -13.07 -9.61
CA ALA A 139 -6.95 -11.76 -9.25
C ALA A 139 -6.93 -11.55 -7.73
N VAL A 140 -8.06 -11.83 -7.06
CA VAL A 140 -8.20 -11.64 -5.61
C VAL A 140 -7.24 -12.53 -4.83
N PHE A 141 -7.19 -13.83 -5.12
CA PHE A 141 -6.31 -14.74 -4.40
C PHE A 141 -4.82 -14.49 -4.71
N ASN A 142 -4.48 -14.05 -5.92
CA ASN A 142 -3.10 -13.68 -6.25
C ASN A 142 -2.66 -12.39 -5.54
N ALA A 143 -3.54 -11.40 -5.40
CA ALA A 143 -3.26 -10.21 -4.58
C ALA A 143 -3.05 -10.58 -3.09
N LEU A 144 -3.85 -11.51 -2.55
CA LEU A 144 -3.68 -12.03 -1.19
C LEU A 144 -2.38 -12.82 -1.01
N ARG A 145 -1.96 -13.63 -2.00
CA ARG A 145 -0.65 -14.31 -2.00
C ARG A 145 0.50 -13.30 -1.93
N ILE A 146 0.43 -12.22 -2.70
CA ILE A 146 1.43 -11.15 -2.64
C ILE A 146 1.43 -10.49 -1.26
N SER A 147 0.26 -10.14 -0.70
CA SER A 147 0.16 -9.54 0.64
C SER A 147 0.78 -10.42 1.72
N ASN A 148 0.46 -11.71 1.69
CA ASN A 148 1.00 -12.70 2.62
C ASN A 148 2.53 -12.85 2.48
N GLU A 149 3.04 -12.86 1.25
CA GLU A 149 4.47 -12.97 0.98
C GLU A 149 5.23 -11.71 1.40
N ILE A 150 4.65 -10.51 1.24
CA ILE A 150 5.20 -9.25 1.78
C ILE A 150 5.35 -9.38 3.30
N CYS A 151 4.30 -9.81 4.00
CA CYS A 151 4.33 -9.99 5.46
C CYS A 151 5.40 -11.02 5.87
N ARG A 152 5.47 -12.15 5.16
CA ARG A 152 6.47 -13.21 5.41
C ARG A 152 7.90 -12.70 5.22
N ARG A 153 8.19 -11.98 4.14
CA ARG A 153 9.51 -11.38 3.88
C ARG A 153 9.89 -10.32 4.91
N ALA A 154 8.91 -9.57 5.39
CA ALA A 154 9.06 -8.60 6.47
C ALA A 154 9.19 -9.25 7.86
N ARG A 155 9.01 -10.57 7.97
CA ARG A 155 9.02 -11.35 9.22
C ARG A 155 7.94 -10.93 10.20
N LEU A 156 6.79 -10.51 9.68
CA LEU A 156 5.64 -10.15 10.48
C LEU A 156 4.90 -11.41 10.95
N ALA A 157 4.27 -11.31 12.11
CA ALA A 157 3.51 -12.39 12.72
C ALA A 157 2.01 -12.22 12.50
N ARG A 158 1.30 -13.34 12.54
CA ARG A 158 -0.17 -13.37 12.51
C ARG A 158 -0.71 -12.70 13.77
N TYR A 159 -1.72 -11.84 13.63
CA TYR A 159 -2.31 -11.11 14.75
C TYR A 159 -1.28 -10.28 15.53
N GLU A 160 -0.22 -9.85 14.87
CA GLU A 160 0.73 -8.91 15.46
C GLU A 160 0.00 -7.59 15.73
N ALA A 161 0.09 -7.10 16.96
CA ALA A 161 -0.51 -5.84 17.35
C ALA A 161 0.29 -4.66 16.77
N GLY A 162 -0.40 -3.58 16.44
CA GLY A 162 0.27 -2.30 16.31
C GLY A 162 0.92 -1.91 17.62
N THR A 163 2.12 -1.35 17.56
CA THR A 163 2.80 -0.86 18.75
C THR A 163 3.20 0.60 18.54
N GLY A 164 3.58 1.25 19.63
CA GLY A 164 4.05 2.63 19.59
C GLY A 164 2.93 3.66 19.77
N SER A 165 3.39 4.88 19.98
CA SER A 165 2.60 6.11 19.89
C SER A 165 3.05 6.87 18.64
N ASN A 166 2.34 7.92 18.27
CA ASN A 166 2.76 8.80 17.18
C ASN A 166 4.21 9.27 17.43
N ALA A 167 5.12 8.87 16.55
CA ALA A 167 6.52 9.26 16.61
C ALA A 167 6.74 10.52 15.77
N GLU A 168 7.40 11.52 16.33
CA GLU A 168 7.84 12.72 15.59
C GLU A 168 8.99 12.38 14.62
N GLU A 169 9.86 11.43 15.00
CA GLU A 169 10.99 10.97 14.19
C GLU A 169 10.97 9.45 13.97
N LEU A 170 11.50 9.01 12.82
CA LEU A 170 11.64 7.58 12.56
C LEU A 170 12.72 6.98 13.47
N PRO A 171 12.46 5.83 14.15
CA PRO A 171 13.46 5.20 14.98
C PRO A 171 14.72 4.85 14.19
N LYS A 172 15.91 5.05 14.79
CA LYS A 172 17.20 4.77 14.15
C LYS A 172 17.32 3.31 13.66
N SER A 173 16.69 2.37 14.36
CA SER A 173 16.60 0.96 13.97
C SER A 173 15.85 0.77 12.65
N VAL A 174 14.73 1.48 12.47
CA VAL A 174 13.91 1.46 11.25
C VAL A 174 14.71 2.03 10.09
N LEU A 175 15.30 3.21 10.27
CA LEU A 175 16.11 3.87 9.24
C LEU A 175 17.27 3.00 8.77
N ARG A 176 18.02 2.39 9.70
CA ARG A 176 19.16 1.51 9.39
C ARG A 176 18.78 0.31 8.51
N HIS A 177 17.52 -0.13 8.56
CA HIS A 177 17.06 -1.32 7.84
C HIS A 177 16.10 -0.99 6.69
N LEU A 178 15.84 0.29 6.40
CA LEU A 178 14.82 0.72 5.46
C LEU A 178 14.98 0.13 4.06
N ARG A 179 16.18 0.23 3.46
CA ARG A 179 16.46 -0.37 2.13
C ARG A 179 16.29 -1.88 2.11
N ARG A 180 16.67 -2.57 3.18
CA ARG A 180 16.49 -4.03 3.27
C ARG A 180 15.00 -4.36 3.40
N ARG A 181 14.25 -3.56 4.16
CA ARG A 181 12.80 -3.72 4.33
C ARG A 181 12.04 -3.48 3.03
N SER A 182 12.47 -2.52 2.21
CA SER A 182 11.84 -2.25 0.90
C SER A 182 11.95 -3.43 -0.08
N GLN A 183 12.95 -4.31 0.08
CA GLN A 183 13.05 -5.54 -0.72
C GLN A 183 11.90 -6.53 -0.48
N ALA A 184 11.17 -6.42 0.63
CA ALA A 184 9.96 -7.21 0.85
C ALA A 184 8.83 -6.83 -0.11
N LEU A 185 8.87 -5.63 -0.68
CA LEU A 185 7.84 -5.07 -1.55
C LEU A 185 8.08 -5.31 -3.05
N THR A 186 9.26 -5.82 -3.41
CA THR A 186 9.64 -6.03 -4.82
C THR A 186 9.75 -7.52 -5.13
N PHE A 187 9.22 -7.90 -6.29
CA PHE A 187 9.12 -9.27 -6.76
C PHE A 187 9.65 -9.37 -8.18
N THR A 188 10.64 -10.23 -8.38
CA THR A 188 11.01 -10.69 -9.72
C THR A 188 9.93 -11.61 -10.29
N LYS A 189 9.90 -11.80 -11.62
CA LYS A 189 8.97 -12.76 -12.26
C LYS A 189 9.07 -14.16 -11.63
N LYS A 190 10.29 -14.65 -11.46
CA LYS A 190 10.56 -15.94 -10.81
C LYS A 190 9.98 -16.01 -9.39
N GLN A 191 10.09 -14.93 -8.62
CA GLN A 191 9.54 -14.88 -7.27
C GLN A 191 8.01 -14.88 -7.25
N LEU A 192 7.35 -14.31 -8.26
CA LEU A 192 5.89 -14.40 -8.43
C LEU A 192 5.48 -15.84 -8.78
N GLU A 193 6.20 -16.47 -9.71
CA GLU A 193 6.00 -17.88 -10.07
C GLU A 193 6.18 -18.81 -8.85
N GLU A 194 7.22 -18.59 -8.04
CA GLU A 194 7.52 -19.36 -6.83
C GLU A 194 6.40 -19.29 -5.77
N ILE A 195 5.61 -18.20 -5.74
CA ILE A 195 4.45 -18.06 -4.86
C ILE A 195 3.11 -18.38 -5.56
N GLY A 196 3.16 -18.89 -6.79
CA GLY A 196 1.98 -19.29 -7.56
C GLY A 196 1.14 -18.10 -8.05
N VAL A 197 1.78 -16.97 -8.37
CA VAL A 197 1.12 -15.76 -8.89
C VAL A 197 1.48 -15.56 -10.35
N ASP A 198 0.45 -15.55 -11.20
CA ASP A 198 0.56 -15.13 -12.59
C ASP A 198 0.55 -13.58 -12.66
N PRO A 199 1.58 -12.92 -13.22
CA PRO A 199 1.59 -11.47 -13.40
C PRO A 199 0.39 -10.91 -14.18
N ASP A 200 -0.18 -11.67 -15.12
CA ASP A 200 -1.30 -11.17 -15.94
C ASP A 200 -2.60 -11.12 -15.14
N SER A 201 -2.80 -12.07 -14.22
CA SER A 201 -3.97 -12.14 -13.33
C SER A 201 -4.08 -10.96 -12.35
N ILE A 202 -2.95 -10.33 -12.01
CA ILE A 202 -2.92 -9.18 -11.07
C ILE A 202 -2.95 -7.84 -11.78
N SER A 203 -2.99 -7.81 -13.12
CA SER A 203 -2.96 -6.59 -13.93
C SER A 203 -4.04 -5.57 -13.53
N VAL A 204 -5.20 -6.05 -13.07
CA VAL A 204 -6.31 -5.22 -12.55
C VAL A 204 -5.94 -4.40 -11.30
N PHE A 205 -4.82 -4.69 -10.63
CA PHE A 205 -4.29 -3.96 -9.48
C PHE A 205 -2.98 -3.22 -9.78
N VAL A 206 -2.51 -3.27 -11.03
CA VAL A 206 -1.26 -2.65 -11.46
C VAL A 206 -1.54 -1.30 -12.11
N GLY A 207 -0.95 -0.24 -11.58
CA GLY A 207 -1.02 1.09 -12.16
C GLY A 207 0.08 1.32 -13.19
N VAL A 208 -0.24 2.15 -14.17
CA VAL A 208 0.70 2.71 -15.17
C VAL A 208 0.91 4.21 -14.88
N PRO A 209 1.91 4.88 -15.45
CA PRO A 209 2.14 6.31 -15.19
C PRO A 209 0.87 7.17 -15.35
N GLU A 210 0.07 6.89 -16.37
CA GLU A 210 -1.17 7.58 -16.70
C GLU A 210 -2.24 7.41 -15.60
N THR A 211 -2.21 6.29 -14.87
CA THR A 211 -3.09 6.02 -13.72
C THR A 211 -2.94 7.07 -12.62
N TYR A 212 -1.78 7.72 -12.52
CA TYR A 212 -1.45 8.61 -11.41
C TYR A 212 -1.39 10.10 -11.77
N GLU A 213 -1.73 10.49 -13.00
CA GLU A 213 -1.68 11.91 -13.44
C GLU A 213 -2.56 12.84 -12.57
N GLY A 214 -3.66 12.32 -12.02
CA GLY A 214 -4.59 13.03 -11.14
C GLY A 214 -4.29 12.91 -9.64
N LEU A 215 -3.30 12.10 -9.25
CA LEU A 215 -3.14 11.62 -7.86
C LEU A 215 -3.05 12.76 -6.83
N LEU A 216 -2.44 13.89 -7.19
CA LEU A 216 -2.32 15.05 -6.30
C LEU A 216 -3.68 15.57 -5.82
N ARG A 217 -4.73 15.48 -6.66
CA ARG A 217 -6.06 16.03 -6.39
C ARG A 217 -7.03 15.00 -5.80
N GLU A 218 -6.60 13.75 -5.71
CA GLU A 218 -7.43 12.67 -5.20
C GLU A 218 -7.43 12.65 -3.66
N PRO A 219 -8.53 12.21 -3.04
CA PRO A 219 -8.57 12.03 -1.60
C PRO A 219 -7.73 10.82 -1.18
N MET A 220 -7.07 10.91 -0.03
CA MET A 220 -6.49 9.73 0.61
C MET A 220 -7.61 8.77 1.05
N GLY A 221 -7.42 7.47 0.84
CA GLY A 221 -8.42 6.44 1.13
C GLY A 221 -9.45 6.19 0.03
N GLY A 222 -9.19 6.74 -1.15
CA GLY A 222 -9.95 6.47 -2.37
C GLY A 222 -9.15 6.78 -3.63
N SER A 223 -7.84 6.98 -3.50
CA SER A 223 -6.97 7.39 -4.58
C SER A 223 -6.69 6.26 -5.57
N SER A 224 -6.16 6.64 -6.72
CA SER A 224 -5.62 5.75 -7.73
C SER A 224 -4.46 4.92 -7.16
N LEU A 225 -3.66 5.44 -6.23
CA LEU A 225 -2.62 4.66 -5.57
C LEU A 225 -3.19 3.61 -4.59
N ASP A 226 -4.33 3.91 -3.96
CA ASP A 226 -5.04 2.95 -3.12
C ASP A 226 -5.69 1.83 -3.96
N ARG A 227 -6.21 2.17 -5.15
CA ARG A 227 -6.84 1.22 -6.08
C ARG A 227 -5.83 0.37 -6.85
N PHE A 228 -4.68 0.95 -7.19
CA PHE A 228 -3.62 0.33 -7.96
C PHE A 228 -2.31 0.35 -7.16
N PRO A 229 -2.21 -0.46 -6.08
CA PRO A 229 -1.08 -0.42 -5.16
C PRO A 229 0.18 -1.04 -5.74
N PHE A 230 0.12 -1.68 -6.91
CA PHE A 230 1.26 -2.30 -7.56
C PHE A 230 1.67 -1.53 -8.82
N VAL A 231 2.96 -1.59 -9.15
CA VAL A 231 3.51 -1.12 -10.43
C VAL A 231 4.40 -2.19 -11.02
N LEU A 232 4.38 -2.31 -12.34
CA LEU A 232 5.30 -3.19 -13.06
C LEU A 232 6.47 -2.38 -13.61
N GLY A 233 7.68 -2.76 -13.22
CA GLY A 233 8.92 -2.21 -13.76
C GLY A 233 9.76 -3.27 -14.45
N ASN A 234 10.92 -2.86 -14.98
CA ASN A 234 11.84 -3.77 -15.67
C ASN A 234 12.32 -4.95 -14.82
N GLN A 235 12.33 -4.79 -13.49
CA GLN A 235 12.79 -5.80 -12.54
C GLN A 235 11.66 -6.69 -11.99
N GLY A 236 10.41 -6.42 -12.38
CA GLY A 236 9.21 -7.12 -11.93
C GLY A 236 8.24 -6.19 -11.20
N LEU A 237 7.44 -6.77 -10.30
CA LEU A 237 6.36 -6.09 -9.60
C LEU A 237 6.89 -5.38 -8.35
N THR A 238 6.42 -4.17 -8.07
CA THR A 238 6.67 -3.46 -6.82
C THR A 238 5.35 -3.03 -6.20
N CYS A 239 5.17 -3.29 -4.90
CA CYS A 239 4.04 -2.80 -4.13
C CYS A 239 4.39 -1.44 -3.50
N LEU A 240 3.62 -0.41 -3.83
CA LEU A 240 3.80 0.96 -3.34
C LEU A 240 2.89 1.30 -2.16
N MET A 241 1.84 0.51 -1.93
CA MET A 241 0.90 0.67 -0.80
C MET A 241 0.46 -0.71 -0.28
N PRO A 242 1.32 -1.46 0.43
CA PRO A 242 0.99 -2.79 0.94
C PRO A 242 -0.22 -2.80 1.91
N ASN A 243 -0.47 -1.72 2.65
CA ASN A 243 -1.66 -1.58 3.49
C ASN A 243 -2.97 -1.36 2.69
N ALA A 244 -2.87 -0.87 1.45
CA ALA A 244 -4.02 -0.62 0.59
C ALA A 244 -4.49 -1.86 -0.21
N ILE A 245 -3.76 -2.99 -0.17
CA ILE A 245 -4.15 -4.22 -0.88
C ILE A 245 -5.57 -4.66 -0.50
N SER A 246 -5.94 -4.54 0.78
CA SER A 246 -7.30 -4.81 1.25
C SER A 246 -8.34 -3.92 0.56
N LEU A 247 -8.07 -2.62 0.45
CA LEU A 247 -8.97 -1.67 -0.18
C LEU A 247 -9.05 -1.90 -1.70
N ALA A 248 -7.93 -2.16 -2.34
CA ALA A 248 -7.85 -2.48 -3.77
C ALA A 248 -8.71 -3.70 -4.12
N ILE A 249 -8.59 -4.79 -3.36
CA ILE A 249 -9.39 -6.02 -3.55
C ILE A 249 -10.89 -5.72 -3.40
N ARG A 250 -11.29 -5.05 -2.30
CA ARG A 250 -12.70 -4.73 -2.05
C ARG A 250 -13.29 -3.87 -3.17
N ARG A 251 -12.55 -2.85 -3.60
CA ARG A 251 -12.98 -1.94 -4.66
C ARG A 251 -13.09 -2.67 -6.00
N PHE A 252 -12.12 -3.52 -6.34
CA PHE A 252 -12.18 -4.36 -7.54
C PHE A 252 -13.44 -5.24 -7.56
N ILE A 253 -13.76 -5.93 -6.46
CA ILE A 253 -14.94 -6.79 -6.41
C ILE A 253 -16.24 -5.98 -6.60
N ILE A 254 -16.34 -4.80 -5.99
CA ILE A 254 -17.49 -3.89 -6.18
C ILE A 254 -17.58 -3.46 -7.65
N GLU A 255 -16.46 -3.03 -8.24
CA GLU A 255 -16.40 -2.62 -9.65
C GLU A 255 -16.80 -3.77 -10.60
N SER A 256 -16.34 -5.00 -10.32
CA SER A 256 -16.72 -6.19 -11.10
C SER A 256 -18.20 -6.52 -10.99
N ALA A 257 -18.80 -6.35 -9.81
CA ALA A 257 -20.23 -6.61 -9.60
C ALA A 257 -21.13 -5.54 -10.25
N LEU A 258 -20.68 -4.29 -10.31
CA LEU A 258 -21.42 -3.18 -10.94
C LEU A 258 -21.18 -3.11 -12.46
N GLY A 259 -20.09 -3.68 -12.95
CA GLY A 259 -19.70 -3.70 -14.36
C GLY A 259 -20.46 -4.72 -15.23
N SER A 260 -21.41 -5.47 -14.65
CA SER A 260 -22.20 -6.50 -15.36
C SER A 260 -23.47 -5.98 -16.04
N ASP A 261 -23.77 -4.67 -15.96
CA ASP A 261 -25.03 -4.06 -16.45
C ASP A 261 -24.88 -3.23 -17.75
N ASN A 262 -23.80 -3.41 -18.53
CA ASN A 262 -23.61 -2.74 -19.84
C ASN A 262 -23.31 -3.72 -20.98
N GLU A 263 -24.13 -4.77 -21.13
CA GLU A 263 -24.30 -5.51 -22.39
C GLU A 263 -25.74 -5.38 -22.91
#